data_AF-A0A6G8G4H1-F1
#
_entry.id   AF-A0A6G8G4H1-F1
#
_cell.length_a   1.000
_cell.length_b   1.000
_cell.length_c   1.000
_cell.angle_alpha   90.00
_cell.angle_beta   90.00
_cell.angle_gamma   90.00
#
_symmetry.space_group_name_H-M   'P 1'
#
loop_
_entity.id
_entity.type
_entity.pdbx_description
1 polymer ?
#
loop_
_entity_poly.entity_id
_entity_poly.type
_entity_poly.pdbx_seq_one_letter_code
_entity_poly.pdbx_strand_id
1 'polypeptide(L)'
;MFVCPGCARGGDVGLHMLPVGGDVPEGRARWDFDGDLETPTLSPSILTRYTMHGTDGPREWVCHSFLRAGVFEFLTDSTHPFAGQQVPLPDLPDWAVREG
;
A
#
# COMPACT_ATOMS: atom_id res chain seq x y z
N MET A 1 5.62 -7.89 -1.91
CA MET A 1 5.65 -7.12 -0.65
C MET A 1 6.20 -5.75 -0.97
N PHE A 2 5.72 -4.69 -0.33
CA PHE A 2 6.22 -3.32 -0.55
C PHE A 2 6.03 -2.47 0.71
N VAL A 3 6.73 -1.35 0.81
CA VAL A 3 6.49 -0.34 1.84
C VAL A 3 5.56 0.73 1.29
N CYS A 4 4.43 0.96 1.97
CA CYS A 4 3.57 2.11 1.70
C CYS A 4 4.07 3.29 2.57
N PRO A 5 4.60 4.39 1.97
CA PRO A 5 5.10 5.52 2.75
C PRO A 5 3.98 6.21 3.56
N GLY A 6 2.73 6.16 3.09
CA GLY A 6 1.59 6.67 3.86
C GLY A 6 1.34 5.88 5.15
N CYS A 7 1.46 4.55 5.08
CA CYS A 7 1.24 3.67 6.23
C CYS A 7 2.44 3.59 7.18
N ALA A 8 3.63 4.01 6.76
CA ALA A 8 4.82 4.08 7.61
C ALA A 8 4.66 5.24 8.63
N ARG A 9 4.07 4.94 9.80
CA ARG A 9 3.79 5.93 10.85
C ARG A 9 3.86 5.30 12.24
N GLY A 10 4.20 6.10 13.24
CA GLY A 10 4.11 5.69 14.66
C GLY A 10 4.99 4.50 15.04
N GLY A 11 6.09 4.26 14.31
CA GLY A 11 6.99 3.12 14.52
C GLY A 11 6.71 1.91 13.62
N ASP A 12 5.63 1.93 12.83
CA ASP A 12 5.42 0.95 11.76
C ASP A 12 6.24 1.33 10.51
N VAL A 13 6.76 0.32 9.83
CA VAL A 13 7.47 0.44 8.55
C VAL A 13 6.54 0.57 7.35
N GLY A 14 5.22 0.38 7.52
CA GLY A 14 4.24 0.47 6.44
C GLY A 14 4.28 -0.73 5.47
N LEU A 15 4.71 -1.89 5.94
CA LEU A 15 4.89 -3.08 5.11
C LEU A 15 3.55 -3.70 4.69
N HIS A 16 3.31 -3.77 3.39
CA HIS A 16 2.09 -4.33 2.81
C HIS A 16 2.41 -5.60 1.99
N MET A 17 1.52 -6.58 2.10
CA MET A 17 1.50 -7.78 1.25
C MET A 17 0.16 -7.85 0.53
N LEU A 18 0.19 -7.79 -0.80
CA LEU A 18 -1.00 -7.92 -1.64
C LEU A 18 -0.92 -9.21 -2.44
N PRO A 19 -2.05 -9.94 -2.59
CA PRO A 19 -2.13 -11.08 -3.47
C PRO A 19 -2.04 -10.63 -4.93
N VAL A 20 -1.05 -11.16 -5.65
CA VAL A 20 -0.84 -10.94 -7.09
C VAL A 20 -0.90 -12.29 -7.80
N GLY A 21 -1.59 -12.37 -8.94
CA GLY A 21 -1.78 -13.63 -9.66
C GLY A 21 -2.66 -14.67 -8.94
N GLY A 22 -2.84 -15.85 -9.54
CA GLY A 22 -3.42 -17.05 -8.92
C GLY A 22 -4.93 -17.08 -8.62
N ASP A 23 -5.35 -18.22 -8.04
CA ASP A 23 -6.71 -18.51 -7.52
C ASP A 23 -6.91 -17.84 -6.15
N VAL A 24 -7.14 -16.52 -6.15
CA VAL A 24 -7.63 -15.84 -4.95
C VAL A 24 -9.12 -16.21 -4.81
N PRO A 25 -9.60 -16.69 -3.63
CA PRO A 25 -11.00 -17.06 -3.46
C PRO A 25 -11.95 -15.95 -3.91
N GLU A 26 -13.10 -16.33 -4.48
CA GLU A 26 -14.10 -15.39 -4.95
C GLU A 26 -14.47 -14.38 -3.85
N GLY A 27 -14.57 -13.10 -4.23
CA GLY A 27 -14.85 -12.00 -3.30
C GLY A 27 -13.63 -11.45 -2.55
N ARG A 28 -12.42 -11.97 -2.78
CA ARG A 28 -11.17 -11.36 -2.29
C ARG A 28 -10.57 -10.42 -3.34
N ALA A 29 -10.00 -9.31 -2.86
CA ALA A 29 -9.27 -8.39 -3.73
C ALA A 29 -8.00 -9.07 -4.29
N ARG A 30 -7.73 -8.84 -5.57
CA ARG A 30 -6.60 -9.35 -6.34
C ARG A 30 -6.03 -8.21 -7.17
N TRP A 31 -4.70 -8.17 -7.28
CA TRP A 31 -4.01 -7.22 -8.14
C TRP A 31 -3.28 -7.94 -9.28
N ASP A 32 -3.30 -7.31 -10.44
CA ASP A 32 -2.36 -7.58 -11.52
C ASP A 32 -1.04 -6.88 -11.18
N PHE A 33 0.05 -7.56 -11.50
CA PHE A 33 1.42 -7.11 -11.28
C PHE A 33 2.16 -7.24 -12.61
N ASP A 34 2.90 -6.21 -13.01
CA ASP A 34 3.66 -6.18 -14.27
C ASP A 34 4.92 -7.04 -14.25
N GLY A 35 5.33 -7.54 -13.08
CA GLY A 35 6.50 -8.41 -12.92
C GLY A 35 7.80 -7.66 -12.63
N ASP A 36 7.77 -6.32 -12.61
CA ASP A 36 8.95 -5.50 -12.32
C ASP A 36 9.16 -5.35 -10.81
N LEU A 37 10.29 -5.83 -10.31
CA LEU A 37 10.61 -5.77 -8.88
C LEU A 37 11.24 -4.44 -8.46
N GLU A 38 11.79 -3.68 -9.41
CA GLU A 38 12.47 -2.40 -9.16
C GLU A 38 11.49 -1.24 -9.32
N THR A 39 10.71 -1.24 -10.40
CA THR A 39 9.70 -0.22 -10.70
C THR A 39 8.31 -0.83 -10.88
N PRO A 40 7.74 -1.46 -9.84
CA PRO A 40 6.50 -2.21 -9.95
C PRO A 40 5.31 -1.35 -10.36
N THR A 41 4.40 -1.96 -11.10
CA THR A 41 3.04 -1.46 -11.33
C THR A 41 2.03 -2.47 -10.81
N LEU A 42 1.05 -1.98 -10.03
CA LEU A 42 -0.08 -2.77 -9.56
C LEU A 42 -1.40 -2.18 -10.07
N SER A 43 -2.33 -3.06 -10.46
CA SER A 43 -3.66 -2.69 -10.91
C SER A 43 -4.71 -3.64 -10.32
N PRO A 44 -5.90 -3.18 -9.88
CA PRO A 44 -6.37 -1.78 -9.87
C PRO A 44 -5.69 -0.98 -8.73
N SER A 45 -6.30 0.14 -8.30
CA SER A 45 -5.81 0.89 -7.15
C SER A 45 -5.72 0.01 -5.90
N ILE A 46 -4.82 0.39 -5.00
CA ILE A 46 -4.65 -0.20 -3.69
C ILE A 46 -5.53 0.60 -2.74
N LEU A 47 -6.53 -0.07 -2.15
CA LEU A 47 -7.44 0.51 -1.18
C LEU A 47 -7.38 -0.28 0.13
N THR A 48 -7.03 0.39 1.22
CA THR A 48 -7.13 -0.14 2.58
C THR A 48 -7.98 0.81 3.41
N ARG A 49 -9.02 0.28 4.07
CA ARG A 49 -9.90 1.04 4.96
C ARG A 49 -9.96 0.34 6.31
N TYR A 50 -9.83 1.09 7.39
CA TYR A 50 -10.09 0.58 8.73
C TYR A 50 -10.55 1.67 9.67
N THR A 51 -11.40 1.31 10.63
CA THR A 51 -11.89 2.25 11.64
C THR A 51 -11.07 2.13 12.91
N MET A 52 -10.42 3.22 13.30
CA MET A 52 -9.76 3.34 14.59
C MET A 52 -10.78 3.79 15.64
N HIS A 53 -10.85 3.08 16.76
CA HIS A 53 -11.69 3.47 17.90
C HIS A 53 -10.82 4.12 18.97
N GLY A 54 -10.81 5.46 19.01
CA GLY A 54 -10.10 6.24 20.02
C GLY A 54 -11.02 6.83 21.09
N THR A 55 -10.44 7.55 22.05
CA THR A 55 -11.19 8.28 23.10
C THR A 55 -12.11 9.35 22.53
N ASP A 56 -11.79 9.88 21.35
CA ASP A 56 -12.57 10.92 20.66
C ASP A 56 -13.62 10.33 19.70
N GLY A 57 -13.89 9.02 19.76
CA GLY A 57 -14.81 8.31 18.88
C GLY A 57 -14.14 7.61 17.69
N PRO A 58 -14.94 6.97 16.81
CA PRO A 58 -14.43 6.26 15.64
C PRO A 58 -13.89 7.24 14.59
N ARG A 59 -12.72 6.95 14.04
CA ARG A 59 -12.13 7.67 12.90
C ARG A 59 -11.81 6.68 11.79
N GLU A 60 -12.29 6.96 10.58
CA GLU A 60 -11.93 6.17 9.41
C GLU A 60 -10.50 6.49 9.00
N TRP A 61 -9.74 5.45 8.69
CA TRP A 61 -8.42 5.54 8.10
C TRP A 61 -8.47 4.91 6.71
N VAL A 62 -8.16 5.70 5.70
CA VAL A 62 -8.16 5.31 4.28
C VAL A 62 -6.76 5.49 3.72
N CYS A 63 -6.20 4.40 3.19
CA CYS A 63 -5.06 4.42 2.28
C CYS A 63 -5.58 4.12 0.88
N HIS A 64 -5.55 5.10 -0.02
CA HIS A 64 -5.97 4.89 -1.40
C HIS A 64 -4.93 5.45 -2.36
N SER A 65 -4.39 4.59 -3.23
CA SER A 65 -3.30 4.96 -4.13
C SER A 65 -3.22 4.04 -5.35
N PHE A 66 -2.62 4.52 -6.44
CA PHE A 66 -2.05 3.65 -7.47
C PHE A 66 -0.55 3.46 -7.21
N LEU A 67 0.01 2.32 -7.61
CA LEU A 67 1.44 2.11 -7.71
C LEU A 67 1.77 1.88 -9.19
N ARG A 68 2.55 2.79 -9.79
CA ARG A 68 2.91 2.76 -11.21
C ARG A 68 4.37 3.08 -11.39
N ALA A 69 5.11 2.24 -12.09
CA ALA A 69 6.53 2.44 -12.36
C ALA A 69 7.33 2.84 -11.09
N GLY A 70 7.07 2.18 -9.96
CA GLY A 70 7.74 2.47 -8.69
C GLY A 70 7.33 3.78 -8.00
N VAL A 71 6.23 4.42 -8.41
CA VAL A 71 5.72 5.66 -7.78
C VAL A 71 4.30 5.43 -7.26
N PHE A 72 4.07 5.80 -6.01
CA PHE A 72 2.74 5.91 -5.44
C PHE A 72 2.06 7.20 -5.88
N GLU A 73 0.89 7.08 -6.48
CA GLU A 73 -0.04 8.18 -6.75
C GLU A 73 -1.16 8.11 -5.69
N PHE A 74 -1.05 8.89 -4.61
CA PHE A 74 -2.06 8.90 -3.56
C PHE A 74 -3.30 9.66 -4.02
N LEU A 75 -4.46 9.02 -3.95
CA LEU A 75 -5.73 9.61 -4.32
C LEU A 75 -6.22 10.58 -3.25
N THR A 76 -7.04 11.55 -3.65
CA THR A 76 -7.51 12.64 -2.78
C THR A 76 -8.44 12.18 -1.66
N ASP A 77 -8.98 10.97 -1.74
CA ASP A 77 -9.77 10.32 -0.68
C ASP A 77 -8.92 9.51 0.31
N SER A 78 -7.59 9.51 0.15
CA SER A 78 -6.65 9.01 1.15
C SER A 78 -6.61 9.93 2.36
N THR A 79 -6.61 9.35 3.56
CA THR A 79 -6.43 10.08 4.83
C THR A 79 -4.96 10.32 5.18
N HIS A 80 -4.03 9.77 4.40
CA HIS A 80 -2.61 10.01 4.59
C HIS A 80 -2.21 11.45 4.24
N PRO A 81 -1.12 11.97 4.83
CA PRO A 81 -0.58 13.30 4.49
C PRO A 81 -0.23 13.48 3.01
N PHE A 82 -0.06 12.38 2.28
CA PHE A 82 0.29 12.37 0.86
C PHE A 82 -0.91 12.44 -0.09
N ALA A 83 -2.14 12.63 0.39
CA ALA A 83 -3.32 12.73 -0.48
C ALA A 83 -3.11 13.75 -1.63
N GLY A 84 -3.32 13.31 -2.87
CA GLY A 84 -3.09 14.11 -4.08
C GLY A 84 -1.61 14.26 -4.48
N GLN A 85 -0.69 13.56 -3.83
CA GLN A 85 0.76 13.64 -4.10
C GLN A 85 1.29 12.36 -4.73
N GLN A 86 2.45 12.51 -5.38
CA GLN A 86 3.24 11.42 -5.91
C GLN A 86 4.47 11.20 -5.03
N VAL A 87 4.70 9.96 -4.62
CA VAL A 87 5.79 9.61 -3.70
C VAL A 87 6.51 8.36 -4.23
N PRO A 88 7.85 8.39 -4.39
CA PRO A 88 8.59 7.19 -4.77
C PRO A 88 8.35 6.02 -3.80
N LEU A 89 8.29 4.80 -4.33
CA LEU A 89 8.26 3.58 -3.54
C LEU A 89 9.53 3.49 -2.69
N PRO A 90 9.44 3.43 -1.36
CA PRO A 90 10.61 3.20 -0.51
C PRO A 90 11.12 1.77 -0.65
N ASP A 91 12.43 1.61 -0.43
CA ASP A 91 13.06 0.30 -0.33
C ASP A 91 12.42 -0.54 0.80
N LEU A 92 12.40 -1.85 0.59
CA LEU A 92 12.08 -2.78 1.66
C LEU A 92 13.18 -2.72 2.74
N PRO A 93 12.82 -2.82 4.03
CA PRO A 93 13.82 -2.86 5.08
C PRO A 93 14.66 -4.15 4.97
N ASP A 94 15.95 -4.11 5.33
CA ASP A 94 16.90 -5.23 5.16
C ASP A 94 16.39 -6.59 5.65
N TRP A 95 15.67 -6.61 6.77
CA TRP A 95 15.13 -7.83 7.36
C TRP A 95 14.02 -8.48 6.53
N ALA A 96 13.39 -7.72 5.64
CA ALA A 96 12.32 -8.15 4.74
C ALA A 96 12.87 -8.66 3.39
N VAL A 97 14.13 -8.36 3.07
CA VAL A 97 14.81 -8.74 1.82
C VAL A 97 15.77 -9.92 2.04
N ARG A 98 15.52 -10.80 3.03
CA ARG A 98 16.45 -11.90 3.30
C ARG A 98 16.56 -12.82 2.09
N GLU A 99 17.70 -12.75 1.41
CA GLU A 99 18.21 -13.84 0.57
C GLU A 99 18.40 -15.06 1.50
N GLY A 100 17.57 -16.08 1.29
CA GLY A 100 17.80 -17.42 1.80
C GLY A 100 18.68 -18.19 0.85
#